data_AF-A0A915YFM4-F1
#
_entry.id   AF-A0A915YFM4-F1
#
_cell.length_a   1.000
_cell.length_b   1.000
_cell.length_c   1.000
_cell.angle_alpha   90.00
_cell.angle_beta   90.00
_cell.angle_gamma   90.00
#
_symmetry.space_group_name_H-M   'P 1'
#
loop_
_entity.id
_entity.type
_entity.pdbx_description
1 polymer ?
#
loop_
_entity_poly.entity_id
_entity_poly.type
_entity_poly.pdbx_seq_one_letter_code
_entity_poly.pdbx_strand_id
1 'polypeptide(L)'
;MENCTIYSHYLDFESIETIIRQQLPKAIIKRQDNYNHKSLLIQSKKGFLGRKYTLTVNCRERITPSHQLESISCPLTQNIMGMRNYIGQLPAQDKSIQALLMQKIATINSEISFAAEPYLSEDFEKILKSSLEQLDGILFTSPTSLFKKSKHQHFLDKDFNLILDLVGNSEVNDLEIVVEAKYHDQTKAQDTAAQMDRKSRSEQILQQQQIKINTNLPCSPADEQVSIRSQAEILNRIYALTAVTAKAEGAPSDQIQQLITNKNITHFSPYEQHALAQELSEKETSILTWRYESLFLLFWMVNKVDELPHPSEMCKVETFLNPIFQLSRAAFEADIKLRTKKEVLDLLDLTYRMNWACTDANLKKETPPGNLHPGIVYERHYTLNWLTHYKNQSWDDIRTDT
;
A
#
# COMPACT_ATOMS: atom_id res chain seq x y z
N MET A 1 28.40 -25.66 -6.14
CA MET A 1 27.00 -25.36 -6.41
C MET A 1 26.85 -23.86 -6.41
N GLU A 2 26.43 -23.29 -7.52
CA GLU A 2 26.16 -21.86 -7.66
C GLU A 2 24.66 -21.67 -7.88
N ASN A 3 24.09 -20.68 -7.20
CA ASN A 3 22.65 -20.42 -7.18
C ASN A 3 22.36 -18.99 -7.63
N CYS A 4 21.27 -18.84 -8.36
CA CYS A 4 20.70 -17.54 -8.70
C CYS A 4 19.18 -17.66 -8.81
N THR A 5 18.49 -16.54 -8.71
CA THR A 5 17.02 -16.53 -8.72
C THR A 5 16.52 -15.46 -9.68
N ILE A 6 15.67 -15.87 -10.62
CA ILE A 6 14.90 -14.96 -11.45
C ILE A 6 13.61 -14.62 -10.71
N TYR A 7 13.29 -13.34 -10.62
CA TYR A 7 11.99 -12.86 -10.20
C TYR A 7 11.29 -12.22 -11.38
N SER A 8 10.03 -12.58 -11.61
CA SER A 8 9.28 -12.10 -12.75
C SER A 8 7.82 -11.83 -12.40
N HIS A 9 7.23 -10.89 -13.13
CA HIS A 9 5.79 -10.65 -13.15
C HIS A 9 5.00 -11.76 -13.87
N TYR A 10 5.62 -12.46 -14.82
CA TYR A 10 5.02 -13.48 -15.66
C TYR A 10 4.99 -14.86 -14.96
N LEU A 11 4.00 -15.68 -15.33
CA LEU A 11 3.79 -17.04 -14.82
C LEU A 11 4.01 -18.07 -15.93
N ASP A 12 5.20 -18.09 -16.52
CA ASP A 12 5.50 -18.90 -17.70
C ASP A 12 6.68 -19.86 -17.45
N PHE A 13 6.52 -20.77 -16.49
CA PHE A 13 7.53 -21.79 -16.19
C PHE A 13 7.74 -22.77 -17.36
N GLU A 14 6.73 -22.98 -18.20
CA GLU A 14 6.79 -23.87 -19.37
C GLU A 14 7.79 -23.37 -20.42
N SER A 15 7.87 -22.05 -20.62
CA SER A 15 8.87 -21.46 -21.49
C SER A 15 10.30 -21.78 -21.06
N ILE A 16 10.55 -21.89 -19.74
CA ILE A 16 11.87 -22.24 -19.20
C ILE A 16 12.24 -23.67 -19.56
N GLU A 17 11.29 -24.61 -19.45
CA GLU A 17 11.51 -25.98 -19.91
C GLU A 17 11.81 -26.03 -21.42
N THR A 18 11.08 -25.23 -22.21
CA THR A 18 11.28 -25.11 -23.66
C THR A 18 12.67 -24.56 -24.00
N ILE A 19 13.09 -23.47 -23.36
CA ILE A 19 14.41 -22.86 -23.51
C ILE A 19 15.51 -23.88 -23.15
N ILE A 20 15.36 -24.59 -22.04
CA ILE A 20 16.32 -25.63 -21.62
C ILE A 20 16.43 -26.72 -22.68
N ARG A 21 15.31 -27.20 -23.23
CA ARG A 21 15.30 -28.24 -24.28
C ARG A 21 15.99 -27.76 -25.56
N GLN A 22 15.80 -26.50 -25.93
CA GLN A 22 16.43 -25.90 -27.10
C GLN A 22 17.95 -25.74 -26.92
N GLN A 23 18.39 -25.26 -25.76
CA GLN A 23 19.82 -25.02 -25.48
C GLN A 23 20.56 -26.31 -25.11
N LEU A 24 19.89 -27.29 -24.52
CA LEU A 24 20.45 -28.57 -24.08
C LEU A 24 19.66 -29.76 -24.66
N PRO A 25 19.67 -30.00 -25.98
CA PRO A 25 18.81 -31.00 -26.63
C PRO A 25 19.14 -32.45 -26.25
N LYS A 26 20.32 -32.69 -25.66
CA LYS A 26 20.77 -34.02 -25.20
C LYS A 26 20.62 -34.21 -23.69
N ALA A 27 20.10 -33.22 -22.96
CA ALA A 27 19.95 -33.32 -21.53
C ALA A 27 18.77 -34.22 -21.14
N ILE A 28 18.95 -34.94 -20.04
CA ILE A 28 17.86 -35.67 -19.39
C ILE A 28 17.15 -34.68 -18.48
N ILE A 29 15.85 -34.46 -18.71
CA ILE A 29 15.02 -33.55 -17.93
C ILE A 29 13.96 -34.38 -17.21
N LYS A 30 13.89 -34.26 -15.89
CA LYS A 30 12.85 -34.86 -15.05
C LYS A 30 12.04 -33.74 -14.42
N ARG A 31 10.72 -33.78 -14.63
CA ARG A 31 9.78 -32.83 -14.05
C ARG A 31 9.14 -33.40 -12.78
N GLN A 32 9.06 -32.56 -11.75
CA GLN A 32 8.45 -32.89 -10.46
C GLN A 32 7.57 -31.72 -10.04
N ASP A 33 6.27 -31.88 -10.25
CA ASP A 33 5.29 -30.85 -9.93
C ASP A 33 4.44 -31.27 -8.73
N ASN A 34 4.23 -30.33 -7.84
CA ASN A 34 3.39 -30.42 -6.66
C ASN A 34 2.42 -29.23 -6.70
N TYR A 35 1.33 -29.26 -5.92
CA TYR A 35 0.24 -28.26 -5.99
C TYR A 35 0.67 -26.80 -6.23
N ASN A 36 1.68 -26.29 -5.50
CA ASN A 36 2.16 -24.90 -5.61
C ASN A 36 3.66 -24.78 -5.96
N HIS A 37 4.30 -25.86 -6.43
CA HIS A 37 5.73 -25.90 -6.68
C HIS A 37 6.04 -26.69 -7.95
N LYS A 38 6.67 -26.06 -8.93
CA LYS A 38 7.10 -26.73 -10.17
C LYS A 38 8.62 -26.91 -10.13
N SER A 39 9.11 -28.07 -10.54
CA SER A 39 10.54 -28.38 -10.49
C SER A 39 11.03 -29.13 -11.71
N LEU A 40 12.20 -28.75 -12.20
CA LEU A 40 12.94 -29.45 -13.25
C LEU A 40 14.31 -29.88 -12.71
N LEU A 41 14.62 -31.16 -12.83
CA LEU A 41 15.95 -31.71 -12.59
C LEU A 41 16.57 -32.08 -13.93
N ILE A 42 17.63 -31.37 -14.29
CA ILE A 42 18.32 -31.50 -15.56
C ILE A 42 19.70 -32.14 -15.33
N GLN A 43 20.02 -33.15 -16.13
CA GLN A 43 21.34 -33.76 -16.18
C GLN A 43 21.88 -33.70 -17.60
N SER A 44 23.03 -33.05 -17.77
CA SER A 44 23.70 -32.93 -19.07
C SER A 44 25.17 -33.35 -18.98
N LYS A 45 25.77 -33.67 -20.14
CA LYS A 45 27.19 -33.98 -20.29
C LYS A 45 27.77 -33.18 -21.45
N LYS A 46 28.91 -32.53 -21.24
CA LYS A 46 29.63 -31.80 -22.30
C LYS A 46 30.53 -32.75 -23.10
N GLY A 47 29.97 -33.49 -24.06
CA GLY A 47 30.69 -34.47 -24.89
C GLY A 47 30.80 -35.87 -24.27
N PHE A 48 31.37 -36.84 -25.02
CA PHE A 48 31.42 -38.26 -24.62
C PHE A 48 32.22 -38.50 -23.32
N LEU A 49 33.26 -37.70 -23.07
CA LEU A 49 34.10 -37.72 -21.86
C LEU A 49 33.84 -36.53 -20.92
N GLY A 50 32.75 -35.78 -21.15
CA GLY A 50 32.45 -34.57 -20.41
C GLY A 50 32.10 -34.81 -18.95
N ARG A 51 32.47 -33.85 -18.09
CA ARG A 51 31.94 -33.78 -16.71
C ARG A 51 30.41 -33.69 -16.77
N LYS A 52 29.75 -34.38 -15.83
CA LYS A 52 28.31 -34.25 -15.63
C LYS A 52 28.02 -32.89 -15.01
N TYR A 53 26.99 -32.23 -15.54
CA TYR A 53 26.45 -31.00 -14.98
C TYR A 53 25.00 -31.24 -14.59
N THR A 54 24.62 -30.80 -13.40
CA THR A 54 23.25 -30.84 -12.93
C THR A 54 22.73 -29.41 -12.82
N LEU A 55 21.47 -29.23 -13.22
CA LEU A 55 20.75 -28.00 -13.01
C LEU A 55 19.41 -28.36 -12.38
N THR A 56 19.11 -27.74 -11.24
CA THR A 56 17.79 -27.80 -10.62
C THR A 56 17.12 -26.46 -10.77
N VAL A 57 15.92 -26.44 -11.35
CA VAL A 57 15.10 -25.24 -11.49
C VAL A 57 13.84 -25.45 -10.67
N ASN A 58 13.55 -24.54 -9.74
CA ASN A 58 12.35 -24.57 -8.93
C ASN A 58 11.57 -23.28 -9.11
N CYS A 59 10.26 -23.37 -9.24
CA CYS A 59 9.37 -22.21 -9.36
C CYS A 59 8.34 -22.20 -8.24
N ARG A 60 8.22 -21.03 -7.61
CA ARG A 60 7.12 -20.66 -6.71
C ARG A 60 6.32 -19.54 -7.37
N GLU A 61 5.01 -19.62 -7.27
CA GLU A 61 4.09 -18.62 -7.83
C GLU A 61 3.22 -18.01 -6.73
N ARG A 62 2.76 -16.77 -6.93
CA ARG A 62 1.76 -16.18 -6.04
C ARG A 62 0.45 -16.95 -6.21
N ILE A 63 -0.22 -17.26 -5.10
CA ILE A 63 -1.54 -17.92 -5.13
C ILE A 63 -2.55 -17.02 -5.84
N THR A 64 -2.49 -15.72 -5.55
CA THR A 64 -3.27 -14.69 -6.24
C THR A 64 -2.27 -13.72 -6.89
N PRO A 65 -1.95 -13.94 -8.19
CA PRO A 65 -1.07 -13.04 -8.93
C PRO A 65 -1.64 -11.62 -8.98
N SER A 66 -0.80 -10.59 -8.95
CA SER A 66 -1.16 -9.17 -8.93
C SER A 66 0.02 -8.32 -9.40
N HIS A 67 -0.22 -7.06 -9.76
CA HIS A 67 0.84 -6.07 -10.01
C HIS A 67 1.20 -5.26 -8.74
N GLN A 68 0.51 -5.51 -7.61
CA GLN A 68 0.71 -4.80 -6.35
C GLN A 68 1.06 -5.76 -5.20
N LEU A 69 1.59 -5.19 -4.11
CA LEU A 69 1.88 -5.87 -2.84
C LEU A 69 1.09 -5.22 -1.71
N GLU A 70 -0.22 -5.47 -1.67
CA GLU A 70 -1.13 -4.86 -0.68
C GLU A 70 -1.23 -5.66 0.62
N SER A 71 -1.14 -7.00 0.55
CA SER A 71 -1.27 -7.89 1.70
C SER A 71 -0.46 -9.17 1.54
N ILE A 72 -0.15 -9.83 2.67
CA ILE A 72 0.48 -11.14 2.68
C ILE A 72 -0.62 -12.19 2.51
N SER A 73 -0.72 -12.78 1.32
CA SER A 73 -1.70 -13.82 0.99
C SER A 73 -1.09 -15.21 0.84
N CYS A 74 0.22 -15.30 0.63
CA CYS A 74 0.95 -16.56 0.50
C CYS A 74 2.45 -16.44 0.88
N PRO A 75 3.18 -17.56 1.05
CA PRO A 75 4.61 -17.52 1.40
C PRO A 75 5.47 -16.70 0.42
N LEU A 76 5.14 -16.70 -0.88
CA LEU A 76 5.87 -15.90 -1.85
C LEU A 76 5.63 -14.39 -1.63
N THR A 77 4.38 -13.97 -1.39
CA THR A 77 4.10 -12.55 -1.09
C THR A 77 4.82 -12.07 0.18
N GLN A 78 4.92 -12.92 1.21
CA GLN A 78 5.69 -12.61 2.42
C GLN A 78 7.16 -12.36 2.09
N ASN A 79 7.78 -13.24 1.29
CA ASN A 79 9.18 -13.13 0.89
C ASN A 79 9.45 -11.87 0.04
N ILE A 80 8.58 -11.58 -0.93
CA ILE A 80 8.72 -10.41 -1.80
C ILE A 80 8.49 -9.11 -1.01
N MET A 81 7.53 -9.07 -0.08
CA MET A 81 7.35 -7.92 0.82
C MET A 81 8.58 -7.69 1.69
N GLY A 82 9.15 -8.75 2.27
CA GLY A 82 10.40 -8.68 3.01
C GLY A 82 11.55 -8.14 2.16
N MET A 83 11.70 -8.64 0.92
CA MET A 83 12.70 -8.19 -0.03
C MET A 83 12.54 -6.70 -0.39
N ARG A 84 11.31 -6.26 -0.71
CA ARG A 84 11.02 -4.85 -1.03
C ARG A 84 11.40 -3.93 0.13
N ASN A 85 11.04 -4.31 1.36
CA ASN A 85 11.38 -3.54 2.56
C ASN A 85 12.89 -3.51 2.81
N TYR A 86 13.56 -4.65 2.65
CA TYR A 86 15.01 -4.75 2.76
C TYR A 86 15.72 -3.85 1.75
N ILE A 87 15.30 -3.87 0.48
CA ILE A 87 15.86 -3.01 -0.57
C ILE A 87 15.65 -1.54 -0.26
N GLY A 88 14.49 -1.15 0.29
CA GLY A 88 14.24 0.23 0.71
C GLY A 88 15.18 0.71 1.82
N GLN A 89 15.81 -0.20 2.56
CA GLN A 89 16.79 0.11 3.61
C GLN A 89 18.24 0.08 3.11
N LEU A 90 18.50 -0.43 1.90
CA LEU A 90 19.84 -0.45 1.34
C LEU A 90 20.34 0.98 1.05
N PRO A 91 21.66 1.21 1.17
CA PRO A 91 22.28 2.39 0.55
C PRO A 91 21.99 2.36 -0.96
N ALA A 92 21.86 3.54 -1.58
CA ALA A 92 21.69 3.66 -3.02
C ALA A 92 22.27 5.00 -3.48
N GLN A 93 23.23 4.94 -4.41
CA GLN A 93 23.78 6.11 -5.09
C GLN A 93 22.71 6.76 -5.96
N ASP A 94 21.94 5.93 -6.68
CA ASP A 94 20.77 6.36 -7.43
C ASP A 94 19.48 5.94 -6.72
N LYS A 95 18.81 6.92 -6.10
CA LYS A 95 17.54 6.71 -5.41
C LYS A 95 16.37 6.43 -6.36
N SER A 96 16.47 6.86 -7.61
CA SER A 96 15.44 6.58 -8.63
C SER A 96 15.45 5.10 -9.02
N ILE A 97 16.64 4.52 -9.24
CA ILE A 97 16.79 3.09 -9.52
C ILE A 97 16.34 2.23 -8.33
N GLN A 98 16.67 2.63 -7.10
CA GLN A 98 16.17 1.95 -5.90
C GLN A 98 14.63 1.95 -5.87
N ALA A 99 14.00 3.09 -6.17
CA ALA A 99 12.54 3.20 -6.21
C ALA A 99 11.91 2.35 -7.33
N LEU A 100 12.48 2.39 -8.54
CA LEU A 100 12.02 1.57 -9.67
C LEU A 100 12.18 0.08 -9.39
N LEU A 101 13.29 -0.35 -8.78
CA LEU A 101 13.49 -1.74 -8.38
C LEU A 101 12.45 -2.18 -7.35
N MET A 102 12.15 -1.34 -6.36
CA MET A 102 11.07 -1.62 -5.40
C MET A 102 9.69 -1.71 -6.06
N GLN A 103 9.43 -0.92 -7.10
CA GLN A 103 8.20 -0.99 -7.89
C GLN A 103 8.14 -2.27 -8.73
N LYS A 104 9.22 -2.60 -9.46
CA LYS A 104 9.35 -3.88 -10.21
C LYS A 104 9.10 -5.07 -9.28
N ILE A 105 9.68 -5.04 -8.08
CA ILE A 105 9.48 -6.10 -7.08
C ILE A 105 8.03 -6.23 -6.64
N ALA A 106 7.28 -5.11 -6.56
CA ALA A 106 5.87 -5.16 -6.24
C ALA A 106 5.03 -5.96 -7.24
N THR A 107 5.47 -6.04 -8.49
CA THR A 107 4.79 -6.75 -9.57
C THR A 107 5.08 -8.25 -9.62
N ILE A 108 6.11 -8.75 -8.93
CA ILE A 108 6.60 -10.13 -9.09
C ILE A 108 5.52 -11.16 -8.76
N ASN A 109 5.13 -12.02 -9.69
CA ASN A 109 4.22 -13.15 -9.45
C ASN A 109 4.92 -14.51 -9.38
N SER A 110 6.16 -14.61 -9.87
CA SER A 110 6.94 -15.84 -9.87
C SER A 110 8.35 -15.62 -9.34
N GLU A 111 8.83 -16.62 -8.60
CA GLU A 111 10.23 -16.77 -8.19
C GLU A 111 10.75 -18.08 -8.74
N ILE A 112 11.84 -18.02 -9.51
CA ILE A 112 12.43 -19.15 -10.21
C ILE A 112 13.89 -19.27 -9.79
N SER A 113 14.19 -20.21 -8.90
CA SER A 113 15.56 -20.46 -8.45
C SER A 113 16.23 -21.47 -9.37
N PHE A 114 17.46 -21.17 -9.77
CA PHE A 114 18.35 -22.06 -10.50
C PHE A 114 19.54 -22.43 -9.62
N ALA A 115 19.80 -23.73 -9.47
CA ALA A 115 20.94 -24.28 -8.75
C ALA A 115 21.76 -25.17 -9.68
N ALA A 116 22.97 -24.75 -10.04
CA ALA A 116 23.85 -25.49 -10.94
C ALA A 116 25.02 -26.12 -10.18
N GLU A 117 25.37 -27.34 -10.56
CA GLU A 117 26.58 -28.02 -10.11
C GLU A 117 27.45 -28.50 -11.28
N PRO A 118 28.79 -28.36 -11.16
CA PRO A 118 29.50 -27.72 -10.04
C PRO A 118 29.40 -26.18 -10.01
N TYR A 119 29.16 -25.54 -11.16
CA TYR A 119 29.11 -24.08 -11.36
C TYR A 119 28.18 -23.70 -12.53
N LEU A 120 27.89 -22.40 -12.70
CA LEU A 120 27.12 -21.84 -13.81
C LEU A 120 27.98 -21.78 -15.08
N SER A 121 27.71 -22.68 -16.03
CA SER A 121 28.45 -22.76 -17.31
C SER A 121 27.96 -21.74 -18.37
N GLU A 122 28.70 -21.60 -19.48
CA GLU A 122 28.27 -20.77 -20.63
C GLU A 122 26.93 -21.23 -21.26
N ASP A 123 26.66 -22.54 -21.27
CA ASP A 123 25.37 -23.04 -21.77
C ASP A 123 24.23 -22.62 -20.83
N PHE A 124 24.53 -22.51 -19.53
CA PHE A 124 23.61 -22.01 -18.53
C PHE A 124 23.40 -20.50 -18.63
N GLU A 125 24.44 -19.74 -18.98
CA GLU A 125 24.32 -18.31 -19.28
C GLU A 125 23.25 -18.04 -20.35
N LYS A 126 23.28 -18.80 -21.45
CA LYS A 126 22.32 -18.67 -22.54
C LYS A 126 20.89 -18.97 -22.10
N ILE A 127 20.73 -20.01 -21.27
CA ILE A 127 19.43 -20.36 -20.68
C ILE A 127 18.93 -19.20 -19.82
N LEU A 128 19.77 -18.64 -18.94
CA LEU A 128 19.40 -17.53 -18.07
C LEU A 128 19.03 -16.28 -18.86
N LYS A 129 19.83 -15.87 -19.84
CA LYS A 129 19.54 -14.69 -20.67
C LYS A 129 18.21 -14.84 -21.41
N SER A 130 18.01 -15.99 -22.06
CA SER A 130 16.75 -16.29 -22.75
C SER A 130 15.56 -16.32 -21.78
N SER A 131 15.77 -16.83 -20.56
CA SER A 131 14.75 -16.88 -19.52
C SER A 131 14.40 -15.49 -18.99
N LEU A 132 15.40 -14.64 -18.74
CA LEU A 132 15.19 -13.26 -18.29
C LEU A 132 14.47 -12.42 -19.34
N GLU A 133 14.82 -12.60 -20.62
CA GLU A 133 14.16 -11.91 -21.73
C GLU A 133 12.71 -12.38 -21.89
N GLN A 134 12.47 -13.71 -21.92
CA GLN A 134 11.14 -14.28 -22.05
C GLN A 134 10.20 -13.88 -20.90
N LEU A 135 10.74 -13.76 -19.68
CA LEU A 135 9.98 -13.46 -18.49
C LEU A 135 10.00 -11.98 -18.08
N ASP A 136 10.70 -11.10 -18.81
CA ASP A 136 10.99 -9.74 -18.34
C ASP A 136 11.42 -9.72 -16.85
N GLY A 137 12.36 -10.62 -16.53
CA GLY A 137 12.77 -10.90 -15.17
C GLY A 137 13.91 -10.03 -14.69
N ILE A 138 14.04 -9.91 -13.37
CA ILE A 138 15.27 -9.46 -12.72
C ILE A 138 15.98 -10.66 -12.09
N LEU A 139 17.31 -10.66 -12.12
CA LEU A 139 18.13 -11.73 -11.55
C LEU A 139 18.74 -11.29 -10.23
N PHE A 140 18.54 -12.06 -9.18
CA PHE A 140 19.27 -11.91 -7.92
C PHE A 140 20.31 -12.99 -7.77
N THR A 141 21.56 -12.61 -7.50
CA THR A 141 22.68 -13.54 -7.44
C THR A 141 23.81 -13.08 -6.53
N SER A 142 24.61 -14.04 -6.07
CA SER A 142 25.95 -13.78 -5.52
C SER A 142 26.96 -13.61 -6.67
N PRO A 143 28.13 -12.99 -6.41
CA PRO A 143 29.22 -12.94 -7.39
C PRO A 143 29.68 -14.33 -7.77
N THR A 144 29.86 -14.57 -9.07
CA THR A 144 30.36 -15.83 -9.61
C THR A 144 31.35 -15.56 -10.75
N SER A 145 31.86 -16.63 -11.36
CA SER A 145 32.62 -16.51 -12.61
C SER A 145 31.82 -15.89 -13.75
N LEU A 146 30.48 -15.93 -13.67
CA LEU A 146 29.56 -15.35 -14.65
C LEU A 146 29.13 -13.92 -14.27
N PHE A 147 28.88 -13.68 -12.98
CA PHE A 147 28.35 -12.42 -12.47
C PHE A 147 29.42 -11.63 -11.72
N LYS A 148 30.10 -10.72 -12.43
CA LYS A 148 31.28 -9.99 -11.92
C LYS A 148 31.01 -8.51 -11.61
N LYS A 149 29.77 -8.04 -11.77
CA LYS A 149 29.41 -6.62 -11.66
C LYS A 149 29.51 -6.07 -10.24
N SER A 150 29.40 -6.93 -9.22
CA SER A 150 29.63 -6.57 -7.82
C SER A 150 30.40 -7.66 -7.08
N LYS A 151 31.03 -7.28 -5.97
CA LYS A 151 31.60 -8.20 -4.97
C LYS A 151 30.58 -8.61 -3.90
N HIS A 152 29.39 -8.03 -3.93
CA HIS A 152 28.27 -8.32 -3.04
C HIS A 152 27.15 -9.02 -3.82
N GLN A 153 26.14 -9.50 -3.11
CA GLN A 153 24.90 -9.91 -3.79
C GLN A 153 24.28 -8.71 -4.50
N HIS A 154 23.65 -8.98 -5.64
CA HIS A 154 23.20 -7.91 -6.52
C HIS A 154 22.03 -8.34 -7.40
N PHE A 155 21.28 -7.33 -7.82
CA PHE A 155 20.22 -7.43 -8.82
C PHE A 155 20.77 -7.06 -10.19
N LEU A 156 20.46 -7.87 -11.19
CA LEU A 156 20.84 -7.70 -12.58
C LEU A 156 19.61 -7.64 -13.48
N ASP A 157 19.69 -6.87 -14.57
CA ASP A 157 18.72 -6.89 -15.65
C ASP A 157 18.95 -8.09 -16.61
N LYS A 158 18.15 -8.16 -17.68
CA LYS A 158 18.24 -9.21 -18.72
C LYS A 158 19.58 -9.24 -19.47
N ASP A 159 20.28 -8.12 -19.50
CA ASP A 159 21.58 -7.95 -20.15
C ASP A 159 22.76 -8.14 -19.17
N PHE A 160 22.45 -8.53 -17.92
CA PHE A 160 23.36 -8.60 -16.79
C PHE A 160 24.01 -7.28 -16.41
N ASN A 161 23.30 -6.17 -16.62
CA ASN A 161 23.68 -4.91 -16.04
C ASN A 161 23.23 -4.82 -14.57
N LEU A 162 24.07 -4.23 -13.72
CA LEU A 162 23.84 -3.96 -12.31
C LEU A 162 22.70 -2.97 -12.10
N ILE A 163 21.58 -3.49 -11.60
CA ILE A 163 20.46 -2.67 -11.13
C ILE A 163 20.78 -2.11 -9.75
N LEU A 164 21.14 -2.97 -8.79
CA LEU A 164 21.49 -2.54 -7.44
C LEU A 164 22.28 -3.63 -6.71
N ASP A 165 23.38 -3.28 -6.04
CA ASP A 165 24.05 -4.16 -5.09
C ASP A 165 23.79 -3.76 -3.63
N LEU A 166 24.20 -4.63 -2.68
CA LEU A 166 23.97 -4.40 -1.25
C LEU A 166 24.69 -3.17 -0.66
N VAL A 167 25.61 -2.54 -1.40
CA VAL A 167 26.32 -1.33 -0.97
C VAL A 167 25.89 -0.09 -1.76
N GLY A 168 24.91 -0.23 -2.64
CA GLY A 168 24.19 0.87 -3.29
C GLY A 168 24.74 1.32 -4.63
N ASN A 169 25.57 0.52 -5.29
CA ASN A 169 26.00 0.81 -6.66
C ASN A 169 24.94 0.37 -7.68
N SER A 170 24.81 1.15 -8.76
CA SER A 170 24.01 0.84 -9.96
C SER A 170 24.83 1.21 -11.20
N GLU A 171 24.61 0.51 -12.32
CA GLU A 171 25.14 0.91 -13.64
C GLU A 171 24.04 1.24 -14.66
N VAL A 172 22.78 0.93 -14.33
CA VAL A 172 21.63 1.30 -15.15
C VAL A 172 21.10 2.67 -14.74
N ASN A 173 20.57 3.42 -15.72
CA ASN A 173 19.95 4.73 -15.52
C ASN A 173 18.42 4.68 -15.61
N ASP A 174 17.87 3.52 -15.97
CA ASP A 174 16.43 3.25 -16.01
C ASP A 174 16.17 1.77 -15.73
N LEU A 175 14.94 1.44 -15.33
CA LEU A 175 14.48 0.07 -15.15
C LEU A 175 13.01 -0.01 -15.58
N GLU A 176 12.77 -0.68 -16.71
CA GLU A 176 11.43 -0.83 -17.26
C GLU A 176 10.55 -1.76 -16.40
N ILE A 177 9.33 -1.30 -16.11
CA ILE A 177 8.33 -2.05 -15.35
C ILE A 177 7.20 -2.43 -16.31
N VAL A 178 7.28 -3.63 -16.88
CA VAL A 178 6.21 -4.19 -17.71
C VAL A 178 5.27 -5.02 -16.83
N VAL A 179 3.98 -4.73 -16.94
CA VAL A 179 2.90 -5.47 -16.29
C VAL A 179 1.99 -6.00 -17.38
N GLU A 180 1.61 -7.29 -17.33
CA GLU A 180 0.71 -7.83 -18.35
C GLU A 180 -0.63 -7.10 -18.28
N ALA A 181 -1.21 -6.78 -19.45
CA ALA A 181 -2.51 -6.11 -19.53
C ALA A 181 -3.58 -6.83 -18.69
N LYS A 182 -3.56 -8.16 -18.60
CA LYS A 182 -4.48 -8.94 -17.75
C LYS A 182 -4.36 -8.64 -16.25
N TYR A 183 -3.26 -8.04 -15.79
CA TYR A 183 -3.04 -7.59 -14.42
C TYR A 183 -3.29 -6.09 -14.24
N HIS A 184 -3.25 -5.31 -15.33
CA HIS A 184 -3.92 -4.00 -15.38
C HIS A 184 -5.45 -4.16 -15.33
N ASP A 185 -5.94 -5.24 -15.97
CA ASP A 185 -7.33 -5.67 -16.11
C ASP A 185 -7.70 -6.86 -15.21
N GLN A 186 -6.91 -7.14 -14.15
CA GLN A 186 -7.38 -7.96 -13.04
C GLN A 186 -8.40 -7.11 -12.28
N THR A 187 -9.53 -6.91 -12.93
CA THR A 187 -10.72 -6.20 -12.49
C THR A 187 -10.40 -5.11 -11.45
N LYS A 188 -10.33 -3.84 -11.90
CA LYS A 188 -11.37 -2.94 -11.38
C LYS A 188 -12.64 -3.77 -11.53
N ALA A 189 -13.13 -4.38 -10.45
CA ALA A 189 -14.45 -4.98 -10.49
C ALA A 189 -15.29 -3.93 -11.19
N GLN A 190 -15.85 -4.27 -12.36
CA GLN A 190 -16.54 -3.28 -13.17
C GLN A 190 -17.46 -2.54 -12.21
N ASP A 191 -17.22 -1.24 -12.04
CA ASP A 191 -17.75 -0.52 -10.87
C ASP A 191 -19.22 -0.86 -10.79
N THR A 192 -19.64 -1.40 -9.64
CA THR A 192 -21.03 -1.83 -9.48
C THR A 192 -21.95 -0.66 -9.80
N ALA A 193 -23.18 -0.94 -10.23
CA ALA A 193 -24.15 0.14 -10.48
C ALA A 193 -24.25 1.10 -9.26
N ALA A 194 -24.19 0.56 -8.05
CA ALA A 194 -24.19 1.34 -6.82
C ALA A 194 -22.97 2.29 -6.68
N GLN A 195 -21.78 1.83 -7.05
CA GLN A 195 -20.56 2.65 -7.05
C GLN A 195 -20.62 3.75 -8.13
N MET A 196 -21.07 3.40 -9.34
CA MET A 196 -21.23 4.36 -10.43
C MET A 196 -22.28 5.42 -10.10
N ASP A 197 -23.41 5.01 -9.51
CA ASP A 197 -24.46 5.92 -9.09
C ASP A 197 -23.97 6.85 -7.97
N ARG A 198 -23.17 6.33 -7.02
CA ARG A 198 -22.53 7.13 -5.97
C ARG A 198 -21.59 8.17 -6.57
N LYS A 199 -20.68 7.74 -7.45
CA LYS A 199 -19.77 8.63 -8.18
C LYS A 199 -20.55 9.73 -8.91
N SER A 200 -21.63 9.36 -9.61
CA SER A 200 -22.46 10.31 -10.35
C SER A 200 -23.12 11.34 -9.42
N ARG A 201 -23.69 10.92 -8.28
CA ARG A 201 -24.24 11.83 -7.27
C ARG A 201 -23.18 12.80 -6.74
N SER A 202 -22.00 12.29 -6.39
CA SER A 202 -20.89 13.12 -5.92
C SER A 202 -20.48 14.15 -6.98
N GLU A 203 -20.30 13.73 -8.23
CA GLU A 203 -19.90 14.61 -9.33
C GLU A 203 -20.97 15.68 -9.64
N GLN A 204 -22.26 15.37 -9.50
CA GLN A 204 -23.33 16.36 -9.61
C GLN A 204 -23.24 17.42 -8.51
N ILE A 205 -22.96 17.02 -7.26
CA ILE A 205 -22.76 17.97 -6.14
C ILE A 205 -21.54 18.85 -6.41
N LEU A 206 -20.42 18.27 -6.85
CA LEU A 206 -19.22 19.04 -7.20
C LEU A 206 -19.48 20.05 -8.31
N GLN A 207 -20.24 19.67 -9.33
CA GLN A 207 -20.61 20.57 -10.42
C GLN A 207 -21.42 21.77 -9.90
N GLN A 208 -22.41 21.53 -9.04
CA GLN A 208 -23.22 22.59 -8.44
C GLN A 208 -22.38 23.55 -7.57
N GLN A 209 -21.37 23.02 -6.90
CA GLN A 209 -20.45 23.77 -6.04
C GLN A 209 -19.27 24.39 -6.81
N GLN A 210 -19.25 24.29 -8.14
CA GLN A 210 -18.17 24.79 -9.00
C GLN A 210 -16.79 24.21 -8.63
N ILE A 211 -16.76 22.97 -8.14
CA ILE A 211 -15.55 22.22 -7.86
C ILE A 211 -15.14 21.46 -9.11
N LYS A 212 -13.84 21.47 -9.39
CA LYS A 212 -13.28 20.75 -10.53
C LYS A 212 -13.52 19.23 -10.41
N ILE A 213 -14.03 18.63 -11.47
CA ILE A 213 -14.28 17.19 -11.55
C ILE A 213 -13.16 16.51 -12.33
N ASN A 214 -12.61 15.43 -11.76
CA ASN A 214 -11.78 14.48 -12.50
C ASN A 214 -12.59 13.21 -12.78
N THR A 215 -13.08 13.10 -14.01
CA THR A 215 -13.88 11.95 -14.44
C THR A 215 -13.10 10.64 -14.36
N ASN A 216 -11.77 10.69 -14.43
CA ASN A 216 -10.89 9.52 -14.39
C ASN A 216 -10.63 8.99 -12.97
N LEU A 217 -11.08 9.69 -11.92
CA LEU A 217 -10.98 9.16 -10.56
C LEU A 217 -11.76 7.85 -10.44
N PRO A 218 -11.15 6.79 -9.88
CA PRO A 218 -11.85 5.53 -9.66
C PRO A 218 -13.06 5.71 -8.74
N CYS A 219 -14.05 4.81 -8.83
CA CYS A 219 -15.09 4.78 -7.82
C CYS A 219 -14.51 4.42 -6.45
N SER A 220 -15.14 4.94 -5.39
CA SER A 220 -14.89 4.45 -4.03
C SER A 220 -15.22 2.95 -3.94
N PRO A 221 -14.67 2.22 -2.94
CA PRO A 221 -14.90 0.79 -2.77
C PRO A 221 -16.38 0.40 -2.76
N ALA A 222 -16.67 -0.79 -3.25
CA ALA A 222 -18.02 -1.35 -3.26
C ALA A 222 -18.53 -1.53 -1.82
N ASP A 223 -19.84 -1.46 -1.63
CA ASP A 223 -20.45 -1.64 -0.31
C ASP A 223 -19.97 -2.95 0.32
N GLU A 224 -19.98 -4.07 -0.40
CA GLU A 224 -19.60 -5.39 0.12
C GLU A 224 -18.14 -5.46 0.60
N GLN A 225 -17.26 -4.58 0.12
CA GLN A 225 -15.84 -4.55 0.46
C GLN A 225 -15.54 -3.72 1.71
N VAL A 226 -16.51 -2.93 2.19
CA VAL A 226 -16.29 -2.00 3.31
C VAL A 226 -17.00 -2.48 4.56
N SER A 227 -16.26 -2.60 5.65
CA SER A 227 -16.84 -2.62 7.01
C SER A 227 -16.75 -1.23 7.63
N ILE A 228 -17.73 -0.89 8.47
CA ILE A 228 -17.68 0.31 9.29
C ILE A 228 -17.19 -0.08 10.69
N ARG A 229 -16.27 0.71 11.25
CA ARG A 229 -15.80 0.53 12.64
C ARG A 229 -16.97 0.47 13.61
N SER A 230 -16.82 -0.34 14.64
CA SER A 230 -17.88 -0.58 15.63
C SER A 230 -18.21 0.67 16.44
N GLN A 231 -19.40 0.70 17.04
CA GLN A 231 -19.83 1.78 17.93
C GLN A 231 -18.81 2.05 19.05
N ALA A 232 -18.26 0.99 19.65
CA ALA A 232 -17.26 1.10 20.71
C ALA A 232 -15.95 1.74 20.23
N GLU A 233 -15.47 1.37 19.03
CA GLU A 233 -14.27 1.98 18.43
C GLU A 233 -14.48 3.47 18.14
N ILE A 234 -15.63 3.82 17.54
CA ILE A 234 -15.99 5.21 17.22
C ILE A 234 -16.07 6.04 18.51
N LEU A 235 -16.75 5.52 19.54
CA LEU A 235 -16.87 6.18 20.84
C LEU A 235 -15.51 6.40 21.50
N ASN A 236 -14.65 5.37 21.50
CA ASN A 236 -13.28 5.47 22.01
C ASN A 236 -12.49 6.57 21.30
N ARG A 237 -12.59 6.67 19.97
CA ARG A 237 -11.93 7.71 19.19
C ARG A 237 -12.46 9.10 19.51
N ILE A 238 -13.78 9.27 19.65
CA ILE A 238 -14.38 10.55 20.06
C ILE A 238 -13.78 11.03 21.38
N TYR A 239 -13.72 10.17 22.40
CA TYR A 239 -13.17 10.55 23.70
C TYR A 239 -11.67 10.81 23.66
N ALA A 240 -10.90 9.98 22.94
CA ALA A 240 -9.45 10.18 22.78
C ALA A 240 -9.15 11.53 22.13
N LEU A 241 -9.84 11.85 21.02
CA LEU A 241 -9.70 13.13 20.33
C LEU A 241 -10.13 14.31 21.19
N THR A 242 -11.22 14.19 21.95
CA THR A 242 -11.67 15.26 22.85
C THR A 242 -10.58 15.63 23.88
N ALA A 243 -9.87 14.65 24.43
CA ALA A 243 -8.83 14.92 25.42
C ALA A 243 -7.59 15.60 24.79
N VAL A 244 -7.15 15.16 23.61
CA VAL A 244 -5.98 15.76 22.95
C VAL A 244 -6.25 17.12 22.32
N THR A 245 -7.47 17.37 21.83
CA THR A 245 -7.87 18.70 21.33
C THR A 245 -8.00 19.70 22.48
N ALA A 246 -8.57 19.29 23.62
CA ALA A 246 -8.60 20.13 24.81
C ALA A 246 -7.19 20.49 25.30
N LYS A 247 -6.24 19.54 25.21
CA LYS A 247 -4.83 19.82 25.48
C LYS A 247 -4.23 20.84 24.51
N ALA A 248 -4.51 20.70 23.22
CA ALA A 248 -4.03 21.62 22.20
C ALA A 248 -4.58 23.05 22.39
N GLU A 249 -5.81 23.19 22.90
CA GLU A 249 -6.37 24.50 23.26
C GLU A 249 -5.85 25.08 24.59
N GLY A 250 -4.94 24.37 25.28
CA GLY A 250 -4.33 24.84 26.51
C GLY A 250 -5.18 24.61 27.75
N ALA A 251 -6.11 23.63 27.73
CA ALA A 251 -6.82 23.24 28.94
C ALA A 251 -5.83 22.80 30.04
N PRO A 252 -6.06 23.15 31.31
CA PRO A 252 -5.19 22.75 32.41
C PRO A 252 -5.04 21.23 32.52
N SER A 253 -3.82 20.77 32.80
CA SER A 253 -3.48 19.33 32.88
C SER A 253 -4.35 18.56 33.89
N ASP A 254 -4.72 19.17 35.01
CA ASP A 254 -5.61 18.57 36.01
C ASP A 254 -7.03 18.36 35.47
N GLN A 255 -7.57 19.29 34.68
CA GLN A 255 -8.87 19.15 34.02
C GLN A 255 -8.86 18.04 32.96
N ILE A 256 -7.76 17.92 32.20
CA ILE A 256 -7.60 16.84 31.22
C ILE A 256 -7.54 15.49 31.94
N GLN A 257 -6.78 15.38 33.04
CA GLN A 257 -6.70 14.14 33.82
C GLN A 257 -8.05 13.77 34.48
N GLN A 258 -8.79 14.76 34.96
CA GLN A 258 -10.15 14.56 35.45
C GLN A 258 -11.09 14.06 34.34
N LEU A 259 -11.01 14.63 33.14
CA LEU A 259 -11.79 14.17 31.98
C LEU A 259 -11.46 12.70 31.64
N ILE A 260 -10.18 12.37 31.54
CA ILE A 260 -9.68 11.02 31.24
C ILE A 260 -10.20 10.02 32.28
N THR A 261 -10.11 10.36 33.56
CA THR A 261 -10.55 9.51 34.66
C THR A 261 -12.07 9.36 34.68
N ASN A 262 -12.80 10.47 34.66
CA ASN A 262 -14.27 10.48 34.78
C ASN A 262 -14.97 9.82 33.59
N LYS A 263 -14.37 9.88 32.39
CA LYS A 263 -14.89 9.24 31.18
C LYS A 263 -14.19 7.92 30.84
N ASN A 264 -13.30 7.42 31.70
CA ASN A 264 -12.56 6.17 31.55
C ASN A 264 -11.87 6.06 30.15
N ILE A 265 -11.18 7.10 29.71
CA ILE A 265 -10.58 7.17 28.38
C ILE A 265 -9.29 6.35 28.36
N THR A 266 -9.27 5.28 27.56
CA THR A 266 -8.18 4.28 27.58
C THR A 266 -7.55 4.00 26.22
N HIS A 267 -8.16 4.44 25.13
CA HIS A 267 -7.80 4.03 23.76
C HIS A 267 -7.11 5.15 22.97
N PHE A 268 -6.04 5.68 23.54
CA PHE A 268 -5.18 6.64 22.86
C PHE A 268 -4.28 5.94 21.85
N SER A 269 -4.06 6.58 20.69
CA SER A 269 -3.01 6.20 19.77
C SER A 269 -1.62 6.50 20.35
N PRO A 270 -0.54 5.88 19.84
CA PRO A 270 0.82 6.19 20.27
C PRO A 270 1.14 7.69 20.24
N TYR A 271 0.73 8.40 19.18
CA TYR A 271 0.93 9.84 19.08
C TYR A 271 0.12 10.61 20.12
N GLU A 272 -1.13 10.23 20.38
CA GLU A 272 -1.98 10.86 21.39
C GLU A 272 -1.43 10.66 22.81
N GLN A 273 -0.89 9.47 23.12
CA GLN A 273 -0.23 9.19 24.40
C GLN A 273 1.00 10.09 24.59
N HIS A 274 1.82 10.20 23.55
CA HIS A 274 2.98 11.09 23.54
C HIS A 274 2.56 12.54 23.76
N ALA A 275 1.59 13.02 22.98
CA ALA A 275 1.03 14.36 23.08
C ALA A 275 0.50 14.67 24.48
N LEU A 276 -0.15 13.72 25.16
CA LEU A 276 -0.66 13.90 26.53
C LEU A 276 0.43 13.94 27.61
N ALA A 277 1.59 13.30 27.37
CA ALA A 277 2.66 13.17 28.37
C ALA A 277 3.63 14.37 28.44
N GLN A 278 3.69 15.22 27.41
CA GLN A 278 4.68 16.31 27.31
C GLN A 278 4.05 17.67 26.96
N GLU A 279 4.82 18.74 26.99
CA GLU A 279 4.38 20.03 26.42
C GLU A 279 4.33 19.95 24.90
N LEU A 280 3.29 20.52 24.30
CA LEU A 280 3.10 20.50 22.85
C LEU A 280 3.90 21.62 22.20
N SER A 281 4.64 21.29 21.14
CA SER A 281 5.17 22.29 20.23
C SER A 281 4.06 22.97 19.43
N GLU A 282 4.31 24.16 18.88
CA GLU A 282 3.34 24.88 18.03
C GLU A 282 2.82 24.02 16.87
N LYS A 283 3.70 23.20 16.28
CA LYS A 283 3.34 22.27 15.20
C LYS A 283 2.37 21.19 15.69
N GLU A 284 2.64 20.58 16.85
CA GLU A 284 1.77 19.55 17.42
C GLU A 284 0.43 20.15 17.84
N THR A 285 0.43 21.34 18.45
CA THR A 285 -0.78 22.10 18.77
C THR A 285 -1.62 22.34 17.53
N SER A 286 -1.00 22.76 16.42
CA SER A 286 -1.71 22.96 15.15
C SER A 286 -2.32 21.66 14.63
N ILE A 287 -1.55 20.56 14.57
CA ILE A 287 -2.04 19.25 14.12
C ILE A 287 -3.21 18.77 14.97
N LEU A 288 -3.11 18.88 16.29
CA LEU A 288 -4.16 18.42 17.20
C LEU A 288 -5.40 19.31 17.14
N THR A 289 -5.25 20.63 16.95
CA THR A 289 -6.40 21.54 16.78
C THR A 289 -7.22 21.20 15.54
N TRP A 290 -6.56 20.79 14.44
CA TRP A 290 -7.27 20.31 13.23
C TRP A 290 -8.17 19.09 13.50
N ARG A 291 -7.90 18.31 14.56
CA ARG A 291 -8.74 17.16 14.93
C ARG A 291 -10.14 17.55 15.41
N TYR A 292 -10.45 18.83 15.59
CA TYR A 292 -11.83 19.28 15.77
C TYR A 292 -12.71 18.96 14.55
N GLU A 293 -12.19 19.04 13.33
CA GLU A 293 -12.93 18.61 12.13
C GLU A 293 -13.16 17.09 12.12
N SER A 294 -12.16 16.34 12.57
CA SER A 294 -12.30 14.89 12.76
C SER A 294 -13.39 14.57 13.80
N LEU A 295 -13.39 15.26 14.95
CA LEU A 295 -14.43 15.14 15.97
C LEU A 295 -15.81 15.48 15.41
N PHE A 296 -15.94 16.60 14.69
CA PHE A 296 -17.21 17.03 14.11
C PHE A 296 -17.80 15.96 13.17
N LEU A 297 -16.95 15.34 12.34
CA LEU A 297 -17.36 14.21 11.50
C LEU A 297 -17.76 12.97 12.31
N LEU A 298 -17.04 12.64 13.38
CA LEU A 298 -17.42 11.52 14.25
C LEU A 298 -18.75 11.78 14.96
N PHE A 299 -19.04 13.02 15.35
CA PHE A 299 -20.34 13.42 15.89
C PHE A 299 -21.46 13.30 14.86
N TRP A 300 -21.17 13.62 13.59
CA TRP A 300 -22.09 13.34 12.50
C TRP A 300 -22.32 11.84 12.36
N MET A 301 -21.27 11.02 12.42
CA MET A 301 -21.36 9.56 12.34
C MET A 301 -22.24 8.95 13.44
N VAL A 302 -22.26 9.53 14.65
CA VAL A 302 -23.09 9.07 15.78
C VAL A 302 -24.45 9.77 15.90
N ASN A 303 -24.89 10.48 14.86
CA ASN A 303 -26.15 11.25 14.82
C ASN A 303 -26.30 12.26 15.96
N LYS A 304 -25.21 12.94 16.32
CA LYS A 304 -25.21 14.12 17.21
C LYS A 304 -24.97 15.43 16.45
N VAL A 305 -24.65 15.31 15.16
CA VAL A 305 -24.65 16.40 14.17
C VAL A 305 -25.48 15.94 12.98
N ASP A 306 -26.46 16.74 12.60
CA ASP A 306 -27.43 16.39 11.56
C ASP A 306 -26.83 16.46 10.16
N GLU A 307 -26.01 17.47 9.89
CA GLU A 307 -25.41 17.71 8.57
C GLU A 307 -23.99 18.25 8.71
N LEU A 308 -23.11 17.85 7.79
CA LEU A 308 -21.80 18.46 7.64
C LEU A 308 -21.90 19.58 6.60
N PRO A 309 -21.66 20.84 6.98
CA PRO A 309 -21.68 21.96 6.04
C PRO A 309 -20.58 21.82 5.00
N HIS A 310 -20.72 22.55 3.90
CA HIS A 310 -19.68 22.68 2.89
C HIS A 310 -18.32 22.99 3.54
N PRO A 311 -17.22 22.29 3.17
CA PRO A 311 -15.95 22.40 3.87
C PRO A 311 -15.18 23.67 3.48
N SER A 312 -15.77 24.84 3.74
CA SER A 312 -15.17 26.17 3.52
C SER A 312 -14.78 26.86 4.82
N GLU A 313 -15.47 26.56 5.92
CA GLU A 313 -15.27 27.18 7.23
C GLU A 313 -15.15 26.11 8.31
N MET A 314 -14.29 26.38 9.30
CA MET A 314 -14.05 25.46 10.40
C MET A 314 -15.31 25.24 11.25
N CYS A 315 -15.44 24.05 11.81
CA CYS A 315 -16.53 23.66 12.69
C CYS A 315 -16.56 24.55 13.95
N LYS A 316 -17.76 24.75 14.48
CA LYS A 316 -17.98 25.51 15.72
C LYS A 316 -18.07 24.51 16.87
N VAL A 317 -16.97 24.34 17.59
CA VAL A 317 -16.78 23.29 18.61
C VAL A 317 -17.90 23.28 19.67
N GLU A 318 -18.34 24.46 20.09
CA GLU A 318 -19.39 24.68 21.08
C GLU A 318 -20.77 24.14 20.66
N THR A 319 -20.98 23.89 19.36
CA THR A 319 -22.27 23.44 18.83
C THR A 319 -22.51 21.95 19.00
N PHE A 320 -21.44 21.15 19.18
CA PHE A 320 -21.56 19.69 19.19
C PHE A 320 -20.89 19.00 20.37
N LEU A 321 -19.88 19.58 21.03
CA LEU A 321 -19.16 18.88 22.12
C LEU A 321 -19.90 18.82 23.46
N ASN A 322 -20.91 19.66 23.69
CA ASN A 322 -21.62 19.73 24.98
C ASN A 322 -22.07 18.37 25.56
N PRO A 323 -22.60 17.40 24.78
CA PRO A 323 -23.01 16.10 25.30
C PRO A 323 -21.89 15.32 25.99
N ILE A 324 -20.63 15.46 25.55
CA ILE A 324 -19.48 14.76 26.14
C ILE A 324 -19.26 15.19 27.59
N PHE A 325 -19.45 16.48 27.87
CA PHE A 325 -19.27 17.04 29.21
C PHE A 325 -20.48 16.80 30.10
N GLN A 326 -21.69 16.93 29.55
CA GLN A 326 -22.95 16.84 30.31
C GLN A 326 -23.36 15.40 30.68
N LEU A 327 -23.11 14.43 29.80
CA LEU A 327 -23.54 13.05 30.00
C LEU A 327 -22.43 12.18 30.57
N SER A 328 -22.77 11.18 31.38
CA SER A 328 -21.81 10.09 31.67
C SER A 328 -21.48 9.36 30.37
N ARG A 329 -20.30 8.71 30.31
CA ARG A 329 -19.93 7.96 29.12
C ARG A 329 -20.95 6.88 28.74
N ALA A 330 -21.46 6.16 29.74
CA ALA A 330 -22.50 5.14 29.53
C ALA A 330 -23.82 5.75 29.03
N ALA A 331 -24.22 6.93 29.53
CA ALA A 331 -25.41 7.61 29.05
C ALA A 331 -25.24 8.11 27.60
N PHE A 332 -24.08 8.66 27.25
CA PHE A 332 -23.78 9.06 25.88
C PHE A 332 -23.73 7.86 24.93
N GLU A 333 -23.11 6.76 25.34
CA GLU A 333 -23.07 5.51 24.58
C GLU A 333 -24.47 4.93 24.30
N ALA A 334 -25.38 5.01 25.27
CA ALA A 334 -26.75 4.57 25.11
C ALA A 334 -27.59 5.50 24.20
N ASP A 335 -27.20 6.76 24.09
CA ASP A 335 -27.92 7.80 23.35
C ASP A 335 -27.45 7.94 21.89
N ILE A 336 -26.28 7.41 21.53
CA ILE A 336 -25.78 7.47 20.15
C ILE A 336 -26.47 6.47 19.22
N LYS A 337 -26.64 6.88 17.96
CA LYS A 337 -27.13 6.01 16.89
C LYS A 337 -26.21 6.18 15.70
N LEU A 338 -25.63 5.08 15.21
CA LEU A 338 -24.74 5.15 14.06
C LEU A 338 -25.52 5.47 12.78
N ARG A 339 -24.93 6.32 11.93
CA ARG A 339 -25.38 6.49 10.55
C ARG A 339 -25.18 5.20 9.75
N THR A 340 -25.97 5.08 8.69
CA THR A 340 -25.91 3.92 7.82
C THR A 340 -24.60 3.91 7.04
N LYS A 341 -24.13 2.70 6.72
CA LYS A 341 -22.95 2.50 5.86
C LYS A 341 -23.08 3.24 4.53
N LYS A 342 -24.30 3.31 3.96
CA LYS A 342 -24.57 4.06 2.73
C LYS A 342 -24.26 5.54 2.87
N GLU A 343 -24.72 6.19 3.94
CA GLU A 343 -24.44 7.61 4.20
C GLU A 343 -22.95 7.87 4.33
N VAL A 344 -22.23 7.00 5.05
CA VAL A 344 -20.78 7.12 5.22
C VAL A 344 -20.04 6.98 3.89
N LEU A 345 -20.41 6.00 3.07
CA LEU A 345 -19.78 5.79 1.77
C LEU A 345 -20.09 6.90 0.78
N ASP A 346 -21.33 7.39 0.74
CA ASP A 346 -21.72 8.53 -0.10
C ASP A 346 -20.91 9.79 0.29
N LEU A 347 -20.70 10.04 1.59
CA LEU A 347 -19.85 11.14 2.06
C LEU A 347 -18.36 10.92 1.78
N LEU A 348 -17.85 9.69 1.94
CA LEU A 348 -16.47 9.33 1.62
C LEU A 348 -16.16 9.60 0.14
N ASP A 349 -17.05 9.18 -0.76
CA ASP A 349 -16.88 9.36 -2.20
C ASP A 349 -16.84 10.84 -2.62
N LEU A 350 -17.71 11.66 -2.02
CA LEU A 350 -17.74 13.11 -2.21
C LEU A 350 -16.45 13.75 -1.69
N THR A 351 -16.05 13.43 -0.46
CA THR A 351 -14.87 14.00 0.20
C THR A 351 -13.58 13.57 -0.51
N TYR A 352 -13.49 12.33 -0.98
CA TYR A 352 -12.39 11.81 -1.80
C TYR A 352 -12.15 12.67 -3.05
N ARG A 353 -13.22 13.04 -3.76
CA ARG A 353 -13.13 13.88 -4.97
C ARG A 353 -12.82 15.34 -4.65
N MET A 354 -13.37 15.87 -3.56
CA MET A 354 -12.98 17.20 -3.06
C MET A 354 -11.49 17.24 -2.72
N ASN A 355 -10.98 16.18 -2.07
CA ASN A 355 -9.58 16.09 -1.67
C ASN A 355 -8.65 16.02 -2.89
N TRP A 356 -9.05 15.30 -3.94
CA TRP A 356 -8.34 15.35 -5.23
C TRP A 356 -8.30 16.77 -5.79
N ALA A 357 -9.43 17.49 -5.80
CA ALA A 357 -9.50 18.85 -6.33
C ALA A 357 -8.61 19.83 -5.54
N CYS A 358 -8.56 19.70 -4.20
CA CYS A 358 -7.63 20.44 -3.37
C CYS A 358 -6.17 20.10 -3.68
N THR A 359 -5.86 18.82 -3.89
CA THR A 359 -4.51 18.35 -4.21
C THR A 359 -4.05 18.86 -5.58
N ASP A 360 -4.90 18.78 -6.61
CA ASP A 360 -4.62 19.29 -7.95
C ASP A 360 -4.37 20.81 -7.93
N ALA A 361 -5.19 21.57 -7.21
CA ALA A 361 -5.00 23.02 -7.04
C ALA A 361 -3.66 23.32 -6.34
N ASN A 362 -3.34 22.60 -5.26
CA ASN A 362 -2.08 22.78 -4.54
C ASN A 362 -0.85 22.46 -5.42
N LEU A 363 -0.89 21.38 -6.20
CA LEU A 363 0.18 21.02 -7.15
C LEU A 363 0.40 22.12 -8.21
N LYS A 364 -0.68 22.81 -8.61
CA LYS A 364 -0.64 23.93 -9.56
C LYS A 364 -0.41 25.29 -8.92
N LYS A 365 -0.31 25.35 -7.58
CA LYS A 365 -0.23 26.59 -6.79
C LYS A 365 -1.41 27.53 -7.03
N GLU A 366 -2.59 26.94 -7.20
CA GLU A 366 -3.87 27.62 -7.40
C GLU A 366 -4.71 27.58 -6.10
N THR A 367 -5.68 28.49 -5.99
CA THR A 367 -6.68 28.41 -4.92
C THR A 367 -7.61 27.22 -5.16
N PRO A 368 -7.91 26.41 -4.13
CA PRO A 368 -8.86 25.31 -4.25
C PRO A 368 -10.21 25.79 -4.80
N PRO A 369 -10.78 25.07 -5.78
CA PRO A 369 -12.04 25.47 -6.42
C PRO A 369 -13.22 25.36 -5.45
N GLY A 370 -14.34 26.04 -5.75
CA GLY A 370 -15.57 25.94 -4.96
C GLY A 370 -15.45 26.41 -3.51
N ASN A 371 -14.49 27.30 -3.20
CA ASN A 371 -14.21 27.80 -1.85
C ASN A 371 -13.89 26.69 -0.83
N LEU A 372 -13.27 25.59 -1.28
CA LEU A 372 -12.86 24.51 -0.39
C LEU A 372 -11.68 24.94 0.49
N HIS A 373 -11.74 24.58 1.78
CA HIS A 373 -10.60 24.68 2.68
C HIS A 373 -9.86 23.32 2.73
N PRO A 374 -8.63 23.22 2.22
CA PRO A 374 -7.92 21.93 2.10
C PRO A 374 -7.75 21.20 3.43
N GLY A 375 -7.47 21.92 4.52
CA GLY A 375 -7.34 21.32 5.86
C GLY A 375 -8.62 20.63 6.34
N ILE A 376 -9.79 21.21 6.05
CA ILE A 376 -11.08 20.64 6.46
C ILE A 376 -11.36 19.37 5.65
N VAL A 377 -11.18 19.47 4.33
CA VAL A 377 -11.35 18.33 3.42
C VAL A 377 -10.43 17.18 3.80
N TYR A 378 -9.16 17.48 4.13
CA TYR A 378 -8.18 16.51 4.58
C TYR A 378 -8.62 15.79 5.86
N GLU A 379 -8.99 16.52 6.91
CA GLU A 379 -9.40 15.92 8.20
C GLU A 379 -10.68 15.08 8.07
N ARG A 380 -11.62 15.52 7.24
CA ARG A 380 -12.82 14.73 6.93
C ARG A 380 -12.48 13.45 6.17
N HIS A 381 -11.63 13.54 5.14
CA HIS A 381 -11.19 12.36 4.38
C HIS A 381 -10.43 11.37 5.27
N TYR A 382 -9.54 11.88 6.12
CA TYR A 382 -8.79 11.10 7.10
C TYR A 382 -9.72 10.32 8.02
N THR A 383 -10.72 11.00 8.59
CA THR A 383 -11.69 10.37 9.49
C THR A 383 -12.56 9.35 8.78
N LEU A 384 -12.98 9.60 7.54
CA LEU A 384 -13.77 8.65 6.75
C LEU A 384 -12.96 7.40 6.40
N ASN A 385 -11.70 7.56 5.98
CA ASN A 385 -10.80 6.44 5.72
C ASN A 385 -10.57 5.60 6.98
N TRP A 386 -10.48 6.25 8.14
CA TRP A 386 -10.51 5.53 9.41
C TRP A 386 -11.87 4.84 9.62
N LEU A 387 -13.01 5.49 9.50
CA LEU A 387 -14.31 4.83 9.72
C LEU A 387 -14.52 3.58 8.85
N THR A 388 -13.96 3.54 7.64
CA THR A 388 -14.12 2.46 6.66
C THR A 388 -12.97 1.45 6.60
N HIS A 389 -12.09 1.41 7.61
CA HIS A 389 -10.92 0.50 7.64
C HIS A 389 -10.02 0.60 6.40
N TYR A 390 -9.83 1.80 5.85
CA TYR A 390 -8.95 1.98 4.68
C TYR A 390 -7.55 1.40 4.97
N LYS A 391 -7.14 0.42 4.15
CA LYS A 391 -5.89 -0.35 4.28
C LYS A 391 -5.66 -0.95 5.68
N ASN A 392 -6.72 -1.15 6.46
CA ASN A 392 -6.67 -1.59 7.87
C ASN A 392 -5.70 -0.78 8.75
N GLN A 393 -5.51 0.50 8.43
CA GLN A 393 -4.54 1.34 9.12
C GLN A 393 -5.02 1.76 10.52
N SER A 394 -4.05 1.97 11.41
CA SER A 394 -4.26 2.54 12.74
C SER A 394 -4.54 4.05 12.61
N TRP A 395 -5.05 4.67 13.68
CA TRP A 395 -5.41 6.10 13.64
C TRP A 395 -4.26 7.01 13.24
N ASP A 396 -3.03 6.75 13.68
CA ASP A 396 -1.87 7.61 13.39
C ASP A 396 -1.32 7.43 11.96
N ASP A 397 -1.71 6.34 11.29
CA ASP A 397 -1.13 5.93 10.00
C ASP A 397 -2.03 6.21 8.80
N ILE A 398 -3.25 6.72 9.02
CA ILE A 398 -4.25 6.90 7.97
C ILE A 398 -3.69 7.80 6.87
N ARG A 399 -3.87 7.35 5.63
CA ARG A 399 -3.53 8.12 4.44
C ARG A 399 -4.79 8.61 3.74
N THR A 400 -4.65 9.72 3.04
CA THR A 400 -5.71 10.36 2.23
C THR A 400 -5.24 10.49 0.77
N ASP A 401 -4.56 9.47 0.27
CA ASP A 401 -4.07 9.42 -1.12
C ASP A 401 -5.23 9.55 -2.13
N THR A 402 -5.04 10.42 -3.14
CA THR A 402 -6.00 10.73 -4.21
C THR A 402 -5.34 10.96 -5.55
#